data_AF-A0A3B4BBF1-F1
#
_entry.id   AF-A0A3B4BBF1-F1
#
_cell.length_a   1.000
_cell.length_b   1.000
_cell.length_c   1.000
_cell.angle_alpha   90.00
_cell.angle_beta   90.00
_cell.angle_gamma   90.00
#
_symmetry.space_group_name_H-M   'P 1'
#
loop_
_entity.id
_entity.type
_entity.pdbx_description
1 polymer ?
#
loop_
_entity_poly.entity_id
_entity_poly.type
_entity_poly.pdbx_seq_one_letter_code
_entity_poly.pdbx_strand_id
1 'polypeptide(L)'
;RLNFEFTTQYLLNGQCCLKCKPGTSMQTNMCTNPVCKECDENEYMDKYNTEPLCERQPYCDPNQNFEFPKSTSKTKRFTCLCREGFHCSSQTCLTCVAHTECEPGYGAKTTGGQTRDTQCEKCPDGTFSDEKSWNSTCKKMTECQSGYDPQGGSSESDNLCGKLLFVFTMSHLYDLLTRSNKQTSWLIRALSMI
;
A
#
# COMPACT_ATOMS: atom_id res chain seq x y z
N ARG A 1 -1.14 -29.29 -51.78
CA ARG A 1 -1.57 -29.31 -50.36
C ARG A 1 -2.15 -27.93 -50.08
N LEU A 2 -3.45 -27.81 -49.81
CA LEU A 2 -4.03 -26.52 -49.43
C LEU A 2 -3.37 -26.07 -48.12
N ASN A 3 -2.82 -24.86 -48.10
CA ASN A 3 -2.15 -24.30 -46.94
C ASN A 3 -3.22 -23.81 -45.96
N PHE A 4 -3.72 -24.72 -45.12
CA PHE A 4 -4.79 -24.46 -44.16
C PHE A 4 -4.23 -23.93 -42.84
N GLU A 5 -4.67 -22.74 -42.43
CA GLU A 5 -4.23 -22.10 -41.18
C GLU A 5 -5.33 -22.18 -40.12
N PHE A 6 -5.21 -23.11 -39.17
CA PHE A 6 -6.22 -23.34 -38.13
C PHE A 6 -6.51 -22.11 -37.23
N THR A 7 -5.59 -21.16 -37.16
CA THR A 7 -5.76 -19.93 -36.38
C THR A 7 -6.84 -19.05 -37.01
N THR A 8 -6.67 -18.70 -38.29
CA THR A 8 -7.52 -17.74 -39.01
C THR A 8 -8.64 -18.42 -39.79
N GLN A 9 -8.61 -19.74 -39.93
CA GLN A 9 -9.53 -20.51 -40.75
C GLN A 9 -10.13 -21.69 -39.98
N TYR A 10 -11.28 -22.17 -40.46
CA TYR A 10 -11.94 -23.39 -40.01
C TYR A 10 -12.45 -24.19 -41.21
N LEU A 11 -12.69 -25.49 -41.03
CA LEU A 11 -13.14 -26.36 -42.10
C LEU A 11 -14.67 -26.49 -42.08
N LEU A 12 -15.32 -26.21 -43.20
CA LEU A 12 -16.75 -26.40 -43.40
C LEU A 12 -16.99 -27.15 -44.70
N ASN A 13 -17.60 -28.33 -44.64
CA ASN A 13 -17.91 -29.17 -45.82
C ASN A 13 -16.71 -29.41 -46.75
N GLY A 14 -15.50 -29.57 -46.20
CA GLY A 14 -14.26 -29.79 -46.97
C GLY A 14 -13.65 -28.52 -47.57
N GLN A 15 -14.25 -27.35 -47.34
CA GLN A 15 -13.72 -26.05 -47.76
C GLN A 15 -13.10 -25.29 -46.56
N CYS A 16 -12.00 -24.57 -46.83
CA CYS A 16 -11.37 -23.70 -45.85
C CYS A 16 -12.11 -22.36 -45.79
N CYS A 17 -12.66 -22.02 -44.63
CA CYS A 17 -13.41 -20.79 -44.40
C CYS A 17 -12.68 -19.87 -43.43
N LEU A 18 -12.75 -18.57 -43.67
CA LEU A 18 -12.17 -17.53 -42.82
C LEU A 18 -13.01 -17.35 -41.55
N LYS A 19 -12.32 -17.13 -40.44
CA LYS A 19 -12.88 -16.68 -39.17
C LYS A 19 -12.93 -15.16 -39.09
N CYS A 20 -13.75 -14.64 -38.20
CA CYS A 20 -13.69 -13.25 -37.78
C CYS A 20 -12.48 -12.99 -36.89
N LYS A 21 -11.86 -11.82 -36.98
CA LYS A 21 -10.66 -11.44 -36.21
C LYS A 21 -11.00 -11.15 -34.73
N PRO A 22 -10.02 -11.16 -33.82
CA PRO A 22 -10.21 -10.66 -32.46
C PRO A 22 -10.87 -9.26 -32.44
N GLY A 23 -11.76 -9.03 -31.48
CA GLY A 23 -12.60 -7.81 -31.41
C GLY A 23 -13.87 -7.84 -32.24
N THR A 24 -14.14 -8.93 -32.97
CA THR A 24 -15.34 -9.06 -33.81
C THR A 24 -16.03 -10.42 -33.63
N SER A 25 -17.35 -10.45 -33.86
CA SER A 25 -18.20 -11.66 -33.91
C SER A 25 -18.76 -11.87 -35.32
N MET A 26 -19.10 -13.11 -35.68
CA MET A 26 -19.58 -13.50 -37.00
C MET A 26 -21.10 -13.33 -37.14
N GLN A 27 -21.55 -12.37 -37.92
CA GLN A 27 -22.97 -12.17 -38.21
C GLN A 27 -23.46 -13.10 -39.32
N THR A 28 -22.69 -13.19 -40.40
CA THR A 28 -23.02 -14.02 -41.55
C THR A 28 -21.82 -14.85 -41.93
N ASN A 29 -22.04 -16.16 -42.02
CA ASN A 29 -21.03 -17.11 -42.44
C ASN A 29 -20.94 -17.18 -43.98
N MET A 30 -20.13 -16.30 -44.56
CA MET A 30 -19.71 -16.39 -45.96
C MET A 30 -18.27 -16.87 -45.98
N CYS A 31 -18.05 -18.18 -46.17
CA CYS A 31 -16.76 -18.87 -46.04
C CYS A 31 -15.50 -18.05 -46.42
N THR A 32 -15.46 -17.39 -47.58
CA THR A 32 -14.31 -16.60 -48.05
C THR A 32 -14.33 -15.13 -47.67
N ASN A 33 -15.45 -14.59 -47.20
CA ASN A 33 -15.62 -13.20 -46.81
C ASN A 33 -16.73 -13.04 -45.74
N PRO A 34 -16.53 -13.58 -44.52
CA PRO A 34 -17.55 -13.55 -43.49
C PRO A 34 -17.86 -12.11 -43.08
N VAL A 35 -19.13 -11.85 -42.74
CA VAL A 35 -19.53 -10.55 -42.22
C VAL A 35 -19.27 -10.54 -40.72
N CYS A 36 -18.34 -9.69 -40.29
CA CYS A 36 -17.94 -9.57 -38.88
C CYS A 36 -18.44 -8.25 -38.29
N LYS A 37 -19.05 -8.30 -37.11
CA LYS A 37 -19.47 -7.12 -36.33
C LYS A 37 -18.46 -6.87 -35.21
N GLU A 38 -18.04 -5.63 -35.04
CA GLU A 38 -17.23 -5.21 -33.88
C GLU A 38 -17.99 -5.47 -32.56
N CYS A 39 -17.26 -5.92 -31.54
CA CYS A 39 -17.84 -6.10 -30.21
C CYS A 39 -18.34 -4.77 -29.64
N ASP A 40 -19.40 -4.81 -28.84
CA ASP A 40 -19.94 -3.61 -28.21
C ASP A 40 -19.09 -3.20 -26.98
N GLU A 41 -19.45 -2.11 -26.30
CA GLU A 41 -18.80 -1.75 -25.04
C GLU A 41 -19.03 -2.83 -23.98
N ASN A 42 -17.99 -3.13 -23.18
CA ASN A 42 -17.98 -4.24 -22.21
C ASN A 42 -18.08 -5.65 -22.83
N GLU A 43 -17.77 -5.79 -24.12
CA GLU A 43 -17.63 -7.09 -24.78
C GLU A 43 -16.24 -7.28 -25.37
N TYR A 44 -15.84 -8.53 -25.62
CA TYR A 44 -14.57 -8.86 -26.23
C TYR A 44 -14.59 -10.18 -27.02
N MET A 45 -13.59 -10.31 -27.89
CA MET A 45 -13.18 -11.55 -28.53
C MET A 45 -11.67 -11.57 -28.63
N ASP A 46 -11.00 -12.51 -27.97
CA ASP A 46 -9.53 -12.55 -27.87
C ASP A 46 -8.86 -13.34 -29.00
N LYS A 47 -9.65 -14.14 -29.73
CA LYS A 47 -9.19 -15.04 -30.79
C LYS A 47 -9.99 -14.85 -32.07
N TYR A 48 -9.43 -15.40 -33.14
CA TYR A 48 -10.17 -15.61 -34.37
C TYR A 48 -11.30 -16.60 -34.11
N ASN A 49 -12.53 -16.22 -34.44
CA ASN A 49 -13.72 -16.94 -34.02
C ASN A 49 -14.79 -17.02 -35.12
N THR A 50 -15.77 -17.89 -34.89
CA THR A 50 -16.99 -18.04 -35.69
C THR A 50 -18.23 -17.76 -34.84
N GLU A 51 -18.04 -17.14 -33.68
CA GLU A 51 -19.09 -16.97 -32.68
C GLU A 51 -20.06 -15.88 -33.13
N PRO A 52 -21.38 -16.07 -32.97
CA PRO A 52 -22.38 -15.11 -33.41
C PRO A 52 -22.43 -13.84 -32.55
N LEU A 53 -21.94 -13.93 -31.31
CA LEU A 53 -21.96 -12.87 -30.30
C LEU A 53 -20.59 -12.77 -29.66
N CYS A 54 -20.21 -11.55 -29.25
CA CYS A 54 -19.00 -11.35 -28.45
C CYS A 54 -19.20 -11.83 -27.00
N GLU A 55 -18.10 -12.16 -26.32
CA GLU A 55 -18.15 -12.50 -24.90
C GLU A 55 -18.26 -11.24 -24.05
N ARG A 56 -18.97 -11.32 -22.93
CA ARG A 56 -19.04 -10.21 -21.97
C ARG A 56 -17.76 -10.12 -21.15
N GLN A 57 -17.28 -8.91 -20.95
CA GLN A 57 -16.23 -8.62 -19.99
C GLN A 57 -16.69 -8.97 -18.56
N PRO A 58 -15.76 -9.33 -17.66
CA PRO A 58 -16.13 -9.61 -16.29
C PRO A 58 -16.67 -8.35 -15.61
N TYR A 59 -17.71 -8.53 -14.79
CA TYR A 59 -18.24 -7.45 -13.97
C TYR A 59 -17.45 -7.36 -12.66
N CYS A 60 -16.86 -6.19 -12.40
CA CYS A 60 -16.12 -5.93 -11.17
C CYS A 60 -17.05 -5.28 -10.15
N ASP A 61 -17.57 -6.07 -9.20
CA ASP A 61 -18.52 -5.62 -8.19
C ASP A 61 -17.88 -4.60 -7.23
N PRO A 62 -18.34 -3.33 -7.22
CA PRO A 62 -17.85 -2.32 -6.30
C PRO A 62 -18.00 -2.70 -4.81
N ASN A 63 -18.99 -3.52 -4.47
CA ASN A 63 -19.25 -3.99 -3.10
C ASN A 63 -18.25 -5.06 -2.66
N GLN A 64 -17.49 -5.63 -3.59
CA GLN A 64 -16.40 -6.58 -3.34
C GLN A 64 -15.03 -5.88 -3.38
N ASN A 65 -14.99 -4.54 -3.24
CA ASN A 65 -13.79 -3.70 -3.26
C ASN A 65 -13.00 -3.72 -4.58
N PHE A 66 -13.67 -3.97 -5.70
CA PHE A 66 -13.06 -3.79 -7.01
C PHE A 66 -13.17 -2.34 -7.50
N GLU A 67 -12.22 -1.96 -8.36
CA GLU A 67 -12.25 -0.75 -9.17
C GLU A 67 -12.94 -1.00 -10.50
N PHE A 68 -13.67 0.01 -10.97
CA PHE A 68 -14.24 -0.05 -12.31
C PHE A 68 -13.18 0.33 -13.34
N PRO A 69 -12.92 -0.50 -14.36
CA PRO A 69 -11.94 -0.17 -15.38
C PRO A 69 -12.40 1.06 -16.17
N LYS A 70 -11.48 2.03 -16.37
CA LYS A 70 -11.77 3.27 -17.12
C LYS A 70 -12.02 3.02 -18.60
N SER A 71 -11.50 1.92 -19.16
CA SER A 71 -11.77 1.49 -20.52
C SER A 71 -11.68 -0.03 -20.65
N THR A 72 -12.53 -0.60 -21.51
CA THR A 72 -12.58 -2.04 -21.76
C THR A 72 -12.02 -2.37 -23.15
N SER A 73 -11.07 -3.30 -23.21
CA SER A 73 -10.55 -3.80 -24.49
C SER A 73 -11.60 -4.66 -25.20
N LYS A 74 -11.71 -4.52 -26.53
CA LYS A 74 -12.53 -5.43 -27.35
C LYS A 74 -11.79 -6.71 -27.76
N THR A 75 -10.47 -6.72 -27.64
CA THR A 75 -9.63 -7.85 -28.10
C THR A 75 -9.04 -8.67 -26.96
N LYS A 76 -9.32 -8.31 -25.70
CA LYS A 76 -8.78 -9.01 -24.53
C LYS A 76 -9.77 -8.95 -23.39
N ARG A 77 -9.91 -10.08 -22.69
CA ARG A 77 -10.53 -10.11 -21.37
C ARG A 77 -9.67 -9.32 -20.39
N PHE A 78 -10.25 -8.42 -19.62
CA PHE A 78 -9.52 -7.80 -18.50
C PHE A 78 -9.68 -8.62 -17.22
N THR A 79 -8.78 -8.39 -16.26
CA THR A 79 -8.92 -8.89 -14.88
C THR A 79 -9.33 -7.72 -14.00
N CYS A 80 -10.27 -7.94 -13.08
CA CYS A 80 -10.67 -6.91 -12.13
C CYS A 80 -9.50 -6.52 -11.23
N LEU A 81 -9.41 -5.23 -10.90
CA LEU A 81 -8.40 -4.68 -9.99
C LEU A 81 -9.04 -4.36 -8.66
N CYS A 82 -8.34 -4.65 -7.57
CA CYS A 82 -8.76 -4.27 -6.24
C CYS A 82 -8.51 -2.78 -6.01
N ARG A 83 -9.38 -2.16 -5.22
CA ARG A 83 -9.19 -0.78 -4.76
C ARG A 83 -7.93 -0.65 -3.92
N GLU A 84 -7.42 0.56 -3.85
CA GLU A 84 -6.36 0.90 -2.91
C GLU A 84 -6.72 0.45 -1.48
N GLY A 85 -5.75 -0.17 -0.79
CA GLY A 85 -5.96 -0.81 0.51
C GLY A 85 -6.36 -2.29 0.42
N PHE A 86 -6.49 -2.87 -0.78
CA PHE A 86 -6.88 -4.27 -0.98
C PHE A 86 -6.00 -5.00 -2.00
N HIS A 87 -5.94 -6.33 -1.89
CA HIS A 87 -5.28 -7.23 -2.84
C HIS A 87 -6.15 -8.41 -3.24
N CYS A 88 -5.86 -9.00 -4.40
CA CYS A 88 -6.48 -10.21 -4.87
C CYS A 88 -6.13 -11.40 -3.95
N SER A 89 -7.14 -12.15 -3.52
CA SER A 89 -6.95 -13.40 -2.76
C SER A 89 -6.30 -14.52 -3.57
N SER A 90 -6.35 -14.43 -4.90
CA SER A 90 -5.95 -15.49 -5.83
C SER A 90 -5.59 -14.92 -7.21
N GLN A 91 -4.96 -15.74 -8.05
CA GLN A 91 -4.57 -15.37 -9.41
C GLN A 91 -5.75 -14.95 -10.30
N THR A 92 -6.93 -15.52 -10.08
CA THR A 92 -8.16 -15.20 -10.82
C THR A 92 -8.85 -13.93 -10.31
N CYS A 93 -8.37 -13.36 -9.19
CA CYS A 93 -8.87 -12.14 -8.55
C CYS A 93 -10.41 -12.07 -8.47
N LEU A 94 -11.02 -13.11 -7.88
CA LEU A 94 -12.48 -13.15 -7.69
C LEU A 94 -12.92 -12.42 -6.42
N THR A 95 -12.01 -12.20 -5.47
CA THR A 95 -12.27 -11.44 -4.24
C THR A 95 -11.07 -10.57 -3.88
N CYS A 96 -11.36 -9.39 -3.33
CA CYS A 96 -10.37 -8.46 -2.79
C CYS A 96 -10.38 -8.50 -1.27
N VAL A 97 -9.19 -8.64 -0.68
CA VAL A 97 -8.97 -8.72 0.77
C VAL A 97 -8.19 -7.49 1.20
N ALA A 98 -8.56 -6.91 2.34
CA ALA A 98 -7.87 -5.74 2.88
C ALA A 98 -6.40 -6.06 3.14
N HIS A 99 -5.53 -5.08 2.99
CA HIS A 99 -4.14 -5.21 3.38
C HIS A 99 -4.00 -5.34 4.90
N THR A 100 -3.01 -6.11 5.34
CA THR A 100 -2.62 -6.16 6.74
C THR A 100 -2.14 -4.78 7.20
N GLU A 101 -2.77 -4.25 8.24
CA GLU A 101 -2.34 -3.02 8.90
C GLU A 101 -1.22 -3.33 9.90
N CYS A 102 -0.14 -2.57 9.83
CA CYS A 102 0.94 -2.62 10.80
C CYS A 102 0.53 -1.84 12.04
N GLU A 103 0.63 -2.47 13.21
CA GLU A 103 0.34 -1.84 14.50
C GLU A 103 1.43 -0.81 14.87
N PRO A 104 1.15 0.12 15.80
CA PRO A 104 2.18 0.98 16.38
C PRO A 104 3.41 0.17 16.83
N GLY A 105 4.60 0.72 16.61
CA GLY A 105 5.85 -0.01 16.79
C GLY A 105 6.32 -0.80 15.57
N TYR A 106 5.46 -0.94 14.56
CA TYR A 106 5.73 -1.61 13.30
C TYR A 106 5.41 -0.68 12.12
N GLY A 107 6.17 -0.83 11.05
CA GLY A 107 5.94 -0.13 9.78
C GLY A 107 5.88 -1.12 8.62
N ALA A 108 5.34 -0.66 7.50
CA ALA A 108 5.31 -1.42 6.26
C ALA A 108 6.73 -1.57 5.70
N LYS A 109 7.28 -2.78 5.77
CA LYS A 109 8.52 -3.15 5.09
C LYS A 109 8.34 -3.18 3.58
N THR A 110 7.24 -3.80 3.17
CA THR A 110 6.77 -3.78 1.79
C THR A 110 5.31 -3.43 1.79
N THR A 111 4.97 -2.32 1.17
CA THR A 111 3.59 -1.91 0.93
C THR A 111 2.88 -2.93 0.05
N GLY A 112 1.64 -3.25 0.43
CA GLY A 112 0.75 -4.10 -0.35
C GLY A 112 0.52 -3.58 -1.77
N GLY A 113 0.13 -4.47 -2.66
CA GLY A 113 -0.26 -4.13 -4.03
C GLY A 113 -1.34 -5.08 -4.53
N GLN A 114 -1.65 -5.05 -5.83
CA GLN A 114 -2.79 -5.78 -6.40
C GLN A 114 -2.79 -7.29 -6.10
N THR A 115 -1.63 -7.93 -5.97
CA THR A 115 -1.51 -9.38 -5.78
C THR A 115 -0.73 -9.78 -4.53
N ARG A 116 -0.31 -8.81 -3.71
CA ARG A 116 0.46 -9.09 -2.49
C ARG A 116 -0.06 -8.29 -1.32
N ASP A 117 -0.04 -8.90 -0.16
CA ASP A 117 -0.33 -8.22 1.08
C ASP A 117 0.84 -7.32 1.55
N THR A 118 0.53 -6.37 2.44
CA THR A 118 1.53 -5.62 3.19
C THR A 118 2.30 -6.56 4.10
N GLN A 119 3.62 -6.36 4.19
CA GLN A 119 4.46 -7.02 5.19
C GLN A 119 4.95 -5.99 6.19
N CYS A 120 4.70 -6.26 7.46
CA CYS A 120 5.11 -5.39 8.56
C CYS A 120 6.47 -5.82 9.10
N GLU A 121 7.27 -4.85 9.53
CA GLU A 121 8.49 -5.06 10.30
C GLU A 121 8.52 -4.17 11.53
N LYS A 122 9.20 -4.64 12.58
CA LYS A 122 9.41 -3.85 13.78
C LYS A 122 10.28 -2.64 13.43
N CYS A 123 9.94 -1.48 13.97
CA CYS A 123 10.75 -0.30 13.72
C CYS A 123 12.17 -0.47 14.28
N PRO A 124 13.22 -0.26 13.45
CA PRO A 124 14.60 -0.31 13.90
C PRO A 124 14.92 0.84 14.85
N ASP A 125 16.01 0.69 15.60
CA ASP A 125 16.46 1.72 16.54
C ASP A 125 16.63 3.09 15.86
N GLY A 126 16.13 4.14 16.53
CA GLY A 126 16.10 5.50 15.98
C GLY A 126 14.92 5.79 15.05
N THR A 127 13.97 4.87 14.91
CA THR A 127 12.71 5.07 14.17
C THR A 127 11.50 4.65 14.99
N PHE A 128 10.32 5.16 14.62
CA PHE A 128 9.06 4.89 15.30
C PHE A 128 7.88 4.83 14.32
N SER A 129 6.78 4.24 14.75
CA SER A 129 5.48 4.28 14.09
C SER A 129 4.38 4.39 15.14
N ASP A 130 3.60 5.46 15.07
CA ASP A 130 2.58 5.84 16.05
C ASP A 130 1.15 5.55 15.59
N GLU A 131 0.99 4.96 14.41
CA GLU A 131 -0.29 4.75 13.77
C GLU A 131 -0.47 3.29 13.33
N LYS A 132 -1.73 2.86 13.30
CA LYS A 132 -2.10 1.60 12.66
C LYS A 132 -2.32 1.86 11.17
N SER A 133 -1.44 1.33 10.32
CA SER A 133 -1.46 1.62 8.88
C SER A 133 -0.87 0.48 8.05
N TRP A 134 -1.47 0.21 6.89
CA TRP A 134 -0.99 -0.80 5.94
C TRP A 134 0.11 -0.28 5.00
N ASN A 135 0.34 1.04 4.90
CA ASN A 135 1.29 1.62 3.94
C ASN A 135 2.36 2.52 4.57
N SER A 136 2.19 2.95 5.83
CA SER A 136 3.15 3.80 6.51
C SER A 136 4.41 3.01 6.88
N THR A 137 5.57 3.57 6.53
CA THR A 137 6.88 3.05 6.95
C THR A 137 7.27 3.65 8.30
N CYS A 138 8.26 3.05 8.98
CA CYS A 138 8.79 3.63 10.22
C CYS A 138 9.41 5.01 9.95
N LYS A 139 8.99 6.00 10.73
CA LYS A 139 9.43 7.39 10.65
C LYS A 139 10.71 7.54 11.47
N LYS A 140 11.66 8.35 10.98
CA LYS A 140 12.85 8.67 11.76
C LYS A 140 12.46 9.48 12.99
N MET A 141 13.01 9.14 14.15
CA MET A 141 12.82 9.95 15.35
C MET A 141 13.42 11.34 15.19
N THR A 142 12.82 12.33 15.84
CA THR A 142 13.28 13.71 15.88
C THR A 142 14.67 13.78 16.51
N GLU A 143 15.57 14.49 15.82
CA GLU A 143 16.90 14.83 16.31
C GLU A 143 16.85 16.19 17.02
N CYS A 144 17.31 16.23 18.27
CA CYS A 144 17.29 17.45 19.06
C CYS A 144 18.48 18.37 18.73
N GLN A 145 18.22 19.68 18.76
CA GLN A 145 19.26 20.69 18.60
C GLN A 145 20.21 20.74 19.80
N SER A 146 21.41 21.27 19.58
CA SER A 146 22.42 21.43 20.65
C SER A 146 21.85 22.13 21.88
N GLY A 147 22.07 21.54 23.06
CA GLY A 147 21.53 22.02 24.34
C GLY A 147 20.19 21.38 24.74
N TYR A 148 19.67 20.46 23.93
CA TYR A 148 18.49 19.65 24.22
C TYR A 148 18.79 18.16 24.06
N ASP A 149 18.22 17.35 24.94
CA ASP A 149 18.32 15.89 24.90
C ASP A 149 16.99 15.28 24.45
N PRO A 150 17.02 14.20 23.65
CA PRO A 150 15.83 13.44 23.31
C PRO A 150 15.29 12.68 24.52
N GLN A 151 13.98 12.74 24.73
CA GLN A 151 13.27 12.11 25.84
C GLN A 151 12.01 11.39 25.34
N GLY A 152 11.65 10.27 25.98
CA GLY A 152 10.37 9.59 25.75
C GLY A 152 10.20 8.90 24.39
N GLY A 153 11.25 8.85 23.56
CA GLY A 153 11.22 8.12 22.29
C GLY A 153 11.14 6.61 22.49
N SER A 154 10.31 5.96 21.68
CA SER A 154 10.15 4.51 21.64
C SER A 154 9.83 4.07 20.22
N SER A 155 9.74 2.76 19.95
CA SER A 155 9.26 2.30 18.65
C SER A 155 7.84 2.80 18.31
N GLU A 156 7.06 3.25 19.30
CA GLU A 156 5.68 3.71 19.15
C GLU A 156 5.52 5.24 19.26
N SER A 157 6.58 5.96 19.60
CA SER A 157 6.50 7.40 19.91
C SER A 157 7.76 8.15 19.51
N ASP A 158 7.58 9.37 19.02
CA ASP A 158 8.70 10.25 18.68
C ASP A 158 9.47 10.74 19.93
N ASN A 159 10.71 11.19 19.69
CA ASN A 159 11.49 11.94 20.67
C ASN A 159 10.87 13.30 20.95
N LEU A 160 10.83 13.67 22.22
CA LEU A 160 10.60 15.04 22.67
C LEU A 160 11.95 15.67 23.07
N CYS A 161 12.18 16.91 22.65
CA CYS A 161 13.42 17.61 22.99
C CYS A 161 13.28 18.39 24.30
N GLY A 162 13.88 17.86 25.37
CA GLY A 162 13.96 18.51 26.67
C GLY A 162 15.25 19.30 26.81
N LYS A 163 15.19 20.51 27.38
CA LYS A 163 16.41 21.29 27.62
C LYS A 163 17.31 20.55 28.60
N LEU A 164 18.61 20.51 28.31
CA LEU A 164 19.62 20.09 29.28
C LEU A 164 19.57 21.04 30.48
N LEU A 165 18.81 20.66 31.50
CA LEU A 165 18.97 21.24 32.81
C LEU A 165 20.29 20.68 33.34
N PHE A 166 21.36 21.46 33.25
CA PHE A 166 22.61 21.24 33.98
C PHE A 166 22.32 21.25 35.49
N VAL A 167 21.65 20.23 36.01
CA VAL A 167 21.60 19.95 37.43
C VAL A 167 22.80 19.05 37.68
N PHE A 168 23.96 19.67 37.90
CA PHE A 168 25.13 19.21 38.65
C PHE A 168 26.36 20.04 38.22
N THR A 169 26.28 21.36 38.32
CA THR A 169 27.49 22.10 38.69
C THR A 169 27.61 22.01 40.21
N MET A 170 28.83 21.82 40.70
CA MET A 170 29.22 21.76 42.12
C MET A 170 28.72 22.93 43.00
N SER A 171 28.03 23.91 42.42
CA SER A 171 27.42 25.07 43.04
C SER A 171 26.26 24.74 43.99
N HIS A 172 25.41 23.76 43.66
CA HIS A 172 24.26 23.42 44.52
C HIS A 172 24.63 22.67 45.81
N LEU A 173 25.70 21.87 45.78
CA LEU A 173 26.28 21.31 47.00
C LEU A 173 26.88 22.42 47.88
N TYR A 174 27.46 23.46 47.27
CA TYR A 174 27.94 24.65 47.97
C TYR A 174 26.79 25.47 48.60
N ASP A 175 25.66 25.62 47.89
CA ASP A 175 24.48 26.32 48.42
C ASP A 175 23.81 25.56 49.59
N LEU A 176 23.78 24.22 49.55
CA LEU A 176 23.27 23.41 50.66
C LEU A 176 24.19 23.45 51.89
N LEU A 177 25.52 23.41 51.69
CA LEU A 177 26.51 23.53 52.77
C LEU A 177 26.54 24.93 53.39
N THR A 178 26.39 26.00 52.60
CA THR A 178 26.35 27.38 53.13
C THR A 178 25.04 27.71 53.85
N ARG A 179 23.92 27.06 53.51
CA ARG A 179 22.64 27.21 54.24
C ARG A 179 22.70 26.61 55.65
N SER A 180 23.45 25.51 55.84
CA SER A 180 23.72 24.94 57.17
C SER A 180 24.58 25.86 58.05
N ASN A 181 25.48 26.65 57.46
CA ASN A 181 26.44 27.48 58.19
C ASN A 181 25.91 28.89 58.55
N LYS A 182 24.81 29.33 57.91
CA LYS A 182 24.13 30.59 58.25
C LYS A 182 23.23 30.46 59.49
N GLN A 183 22.72 29.27 59.82
CA GLN A 183 21.95 29.06 61.06
C GLN A 183 22.84 29.06 62.32
N THR A 184 24.09 28.62 62.23
CA THR A 184 25.05 28.66 63.35
C THR A 184 25.64 30.06 63.57
N SER A 185 25.78 30.89 62.52
CA SER A 185 26.32 32.25 62.63
C SER A 185 25.36 33.26 63.30
N TRP A 186 24.04 33.06 63.23
CA TRP A 186 23.06 33.93 63.91
C TRP A 186 22.97 33.64 65.42
N LEU A 187 23.26 32.41 65.86
CA LEU A 187 23.28 32.06 67.28
C LEU A 187 24.55 32.56 67.99
N ILE A 188 25.69 32.64 67.30
CA ILE A 188 26.95 33.11 67.90
C ILE A 188 26.98 34.64 68.06
N ARG A 189 26.31 35.41 67.19
CA ARG A 189 26.22 36.88 67.33
C ARG A 189 25.22 37.36 68.37
N ALA A 190 24.29 36.51 68.83
CA ALA A 190 23.34 36.86 69.90
C ALA A 190 23.94 36.68 71.32
N LEU A 191 25.05 35.97 71.48
CA LEU A 191 25.69 35.70 72.77
C LEU A 191 26.87 36.64 73.12
N SER A 192 27.13 37.65 72.30
CA SER A 192 28.22 38.62 72.54
C SER A 192 27.74 40.06 72.76
N MET A 193 26.44 40.26 73.05
CA MET A 193 25.83 41.55 73.44
C MET A 193 24.98 41.44 74.72
N ILE A 194 25.47 40.68 75.72
CA ILE A 194 25.14 40.82 77.14
C ILE A 194 26.47 41.02 77.87
#